data_AF-A0A2E6PSR0-F1
#
_entry.id   AF-A0A2E6PSR0-F1
#
_cell.length_a   1.000
_cell.length_b   1.000
_cell.length_c   1.000
_cell.angle_alpha   90.00
_cell.angle_beta   90.00
_cell.angle_gamma   90.00
#
_symmetry.space_group_name_H-M   'P 1'
#
loop_
_entity.id
_entity.type
_entity.pdbx_description
1 polymer ?
#
loop_
_entity_poly.entity_id
_entity_poly.type
_entity_poly.pdbx_seq_one_letter_code
_entity_poly.pdbx_strand_id
1 'polypeptide(L)'
;SGSYGLFFPDIATILLNCVAISSSIGVEANTASPLTNGVNQEILFTAISGGASFQLNSEETVTSDYVFIRSRNAEFNYSENPSFISGSTGEVIYNSFINNPQVYMTTVGMYNDANELLAVAKLSRPLLKDFTKESLVRVKLDF
;
A
#
# COMPACT_ATOMS: atom_id res chain seq x y z
N SER A 1 -27.49 9.05 3.63
CA SER A 1 -26.78 8.21 2.66
C SER A 1 -26.62 6.82 3.23
N GLY A 2 -27.54 5.91 2.88
CA GLY A 2 -27.48 4.51 3.28
C GLY A 2 -26.90 3.68 2.14
N SER A 3 -26.21 2.59 2.45
CA SER A 3 -25.83 1.61 1.42
C SER A 3 -27.07 0.83 0.99
N TYR A 4 -27.38 0.85 -0.32
CA TYR A 4 -28.55 0.17 -0.90
C TYR A 4 -28.25 -1.24 -1.40
N GLY A 5 -27.00 -1.70 -1.27
CA GLY A 5 -26.54 -2.96 -1.82
C GLY A 5 -25.02 -3.12 -1.79
N LEU A 6 -24.56 -4.22 -2.36
CA LEU A 6 -23.14 -4.55 -2.53
C LEU A 6 -22.83 -4.70 -4.01
N PHE A 7 -21.70 -4.16 -4.43
CA PHE A 7 -21.13 -4.43 -5.75
C PHE A 7 -19.96 -5.40 -5.60
N PHE A 8 -20.03 -6.52 -6.32
CA PHE A 8 -18.97 -7.51 -6.41
C PHE A 8 -18.27 -7.35 -7.78
N PRO A 9 -17.16 -6.59 -7.84
CA PRO A 9 -16.47 -6.34 -9.11
C PRO A 9 -15.95 -7.63 -9.75
N ASP A 10 -15.51 -8.60 -8.95
CA ASP A 10 -14.91 -9.86 -9.40
C ASP A 10 -15.84 -10.71 -10.28
N ILE A 11 -17.14 -10.60 -10.05
CA ILE A 11 -18.19 -11.31 -10.81
C ILE A 11 -19.13 -10.34 -11.54
N ALA A 12 -18.74 -9.06 -11.63
CA ALA A 12 -19.54 -7.98 -12.23
C ALA A 12 -21.01 -7.97 -11.80
N THR A 13 -21.28 -8.25 -10.52
CA THR A 13 -22.65 -8.45 -10.00
C THR A 13 -22.98 -7.40 -8.95
N ILE A 14 -24.16 -6.79 -9.06
CA ILE A 14 -24.71 -5.87 -8.06
C ILE A 14 -25.85 -6.59 -7.33
N LEU A 15 -25.76 -6.65 -6.00
CA LEU A 15 -26.81 -7.17 -5.13
C LEU A 15 -27.49 -6.03 -4.40
N LEU A 16 -28.79 -5.86 -4.64
CA LEU A 16 -29.57 -4.73 -4.14
C LEU A 16 -30.58 -5.16 -3.08
N ASN A 17 -30.76 -4.35 -2.04
CA ASN A 17 -31.82 -4.53 -1.06
C ASN A 17 -33.08 -3.80 -1.50
N CYS A 18 -34.07 -4.58 -1.95
CA CYS A 18 -35.36 -4.07 -2.45
C CYS A 18 -36.12 -3.19 -1.44
N VAL A 19 -36.05 -3.48 -0.14
CA VAL A 19 -36.77 -2.74 0.92
C VAL A 19 -36.09 -1.40 1.23
N ALA A 20 -34.76 -1.38 1.20
CA ALA A 20 -33.99 -0.14 1.39
C ALA A 20 -34.16 0.82 0.20
N ILE A 21 -34.29 0.26 -1.00
CA ILE A 21 -34.49 1.01 -2.24
C ILE A 21 -35.89 1.62 -2.32
N SER A 22 -36.96 0.85 -2.03
CA SER A 22 -38.33 1.38 -2.04
C SER A 22 -38.52 2.50 -1.03
N SER A 23 -37.99 2.32 0.19
CA SER A 23 -38.13 3.31 1.27
C SER A 23 -37.32 4.61 1.07
N SER A 24 -36.21 4.58 0.31
CA SER A 24 -35.32 5.73 0.21
C SER A 24 -35.31 6.43 -1.15
N ILE A 25 -35.41 5.69 -2.25
CA ILE A 25 -35.31 6.25 -3.62
C ILE A 25 -36.60 6.06 -4.43
N GLY A 26 -37.65 5.47 -3.83
CA GLY A 26 -38.99 5.36 -4.43
C GLY A 26 -39.08 4.36 -5.59
N VAL A 27 -38.10 3.45 -5.73
CA VAL A 27 -38.18 2.34 -6.67
C VAL A 27 -38.89 1.19 -5.97
N GLU A 28 -40.20 1.10 -6.19
CA GLU A 28 -41.08 0.14 -5.52
C GLU A 28 -40.90 -1.27 -6.07
N ALA A 29 -40.16 -2.11 -5.34
CA ALA A 29 -40.07 -3.53 -5.66
C ALA A 29 -41.38 -4.25 -5.32
N ASN A 30 -41.88 -5.06 -6.26
CA ASN A 30 -43.02 -5.91 -6.01
C ASN A 30 -42.60 -7.08 -5.11
N THR A 31 -43.27 -7.20 -3.95
CA THR A 31 -43.07 -8.27 -2.97
C THR A 31 -44.34 -9.10 -2.75
N ALA A 32 -45.41 -8.83 -3.51
CA ALA A 32 -46.72 -9.44 -3.33
C ALA A 32 -46.81 -10.80 -4.07
N SER A 33 -47.24 -11.85 -3.37
CA SER A 33 -47.47 -13.16 -3.98
C SER A 33 -48.88 -13.27 -4.58
N PRO A 34 -49.07 -13.85 -5.78
CA PRO A 34 -48.06 -14.43 -6.67
C PRO A 34 -47.32 -13.37 -7.51
N LEU A 35 -45.99 -13.49 -7.55
CA LEU A 35 -45.14 -12.64 -8.39
C LEU A 35 -45.03 -13.22 -9.80
N THR A 36 -45.44 -12.44 -10.80
CA THR A 36 -45.09 -12.71 -12.19
C THR A 36 -43.58 -12.56 -12.37
N ASN A 37 -42.93 -13.58 -12.94
CA ASN A 37 -41.50 -13.53 -13.20
C ASN A 37 -41.15 -12.37 -14.15
N GLY A 38 -40.13 -11.59 -13.84
CA GLY A 38 -39.67 -10.47 -14.67
C GLY A 38 -40.09 -9.07 -14.19
N VAL A 39 -41.11 -8.95 -13.33
CA VAL A 39 -41.66 -7.64 -12.92
C VAL A 39 -40.63 -6.76 -12.21
N ASN A 40 -39.89 -7.32 -11.25
CA ASN A 40 -38.88 -6.54 -10.51
C ASN A 40 -37.67 -6.19 -11.37
N GLN A 41 -37.32 -7.04 -12.34
CA GLN A 41 -36.26 -6.78 -13.30
C GLN A 41 -36.64 -5.61 -14.23
N GLU A 42 -37.89 -5.57 -14.69
CA GLU A 42 -38.41 -4.49 -15.54
C GLU A 42 -38.52 -3.16 -14.79
N ILE A 43 -38.98 -3.18 -13.53
CA ILE A 43 -39.03 -1.99 -12.66
C ILE A 43 -37.62 -1.42 -12.46
N LEU A 44 -36.64 -2.27 -12.14
CA LEU A 44 -35.26 -1.84 -11.94
C LEU A 44 -34.65 -1.31 -13.24
N PHE A 45 -34.87 -1.98 -14.37
CA PHE A 45 -34.39 -1.53 -15.67
C PHE A 45 -34.98 -0.16 -16.06
N THR A 46 -36.27 0.06 -15.82
CA THR A 46 -36.95 1.33 -16.10
C THR A 46 -36.41 2.44 -15.20
N ALA A 47 -36.19 2.16 -13.92
CA ALA A 47 -35.62 3.13 -12.98
C ALA A 47 -34.19 3.56 -13.35
N ILE A 48 -33.36 2.63 -13.82
CA ILE A 48 -31.97 2.93 -14.25
C ILE A 48 -31.96 3.65 -15.61
N SER A 49 -32.70 3.14 -16.60
CA SER A 49 -32.74 3.72 -17.96
C SER A 49 -33.41 5.09 -18.03
N GLY A 50 -34.42 5.34 -17.19
CA GLY A 50 -35.03 6.65 -17.03
C GLY A 50 -34.26 7.60 -16.10
N GLY A 51 -33.25 7.09 -15.37
CA GLY A 51 -32.40 7.87 -14.48
C GLY A 51 -31.32 8.64 -15.24
N ALA A 52 -31.07 9.89 -14.83
CA ALA A 52 -30.00 10.70 -15.44
C ALA A 52 -28.58 10.24 -15.05
N SER A 53 -28.42 9.60 -13.88
CA SER A 53 -27.13 9.14 -13.38
C SER A 53 -27.28 7.98 -12.40
N PHE A 54 -26.29 7.09 -12.40
CA PHE A 54 -26.14 6.01 -11.43
C PHE A 54 -24.78 6.17 -10.74
N GLN A 55 -24.75 6.04 -9.42
CA GLN A 55 -23.53 6.20 -8.62
C GLN A 55 -23.32 4.96 -7.74
N LEU A 56 -22.06 4.52 -7.66
CA LEU A 56 -21.62 3.44 -6.79
C LEU A 56 -20.51 3.98 -5.88
N ASN A 57 -20.54 3.57 -4.61
CA ASN A 57 -19.41 3.80 -3.71
C ASN A 57 -18.39 2.68 -3.89
N SER A 58 -17.13 3.03 -4.13
CA SER A 58 -16.02 2.08 -4.19
C SER A 58 -15.22 2.17 -2.90
N GLU A 59 -14.98 1.02 -2.29
CA GLU A 59 -14.06 0.88 -1.17
C GLU A 59 -12.97 -0.11 -1.61
N GLU A 60 -11.72 0.33 -1.55
CA GLU A 60 -10.56 -0.50 -1.84
C GLU A 60 -9.79 -0.73 -0.54
N THR A 61 -9.58 -1.99 -0.18
CA THR A 61 -8.74 -2.35 0.96
C THR A 61 -7.33 -2.60 0.45
N VAL A 62 -6.47 -1.58 0.53
CA VAL A 62 -5.04 -1.74 0.27
C VAL A 62 -4.39 -2.35 1.52
N THR A 63 -3.71 -3.48 1.35
CA THR A 63 -2.95 -4.11 2.43
C THR A 63 -1.55 -3.53 2.50
N SER A 64 -1.06 -3.31 3.73
CA SER A 64 0.28 -2.78 3.94
C SER A 64 1.08 -3.68 4.88
N ASP A 65 2.27 -4.08 4.44
CA ASP A 65 3.23 -4.77 5.28
C ASP A 65 4.27 -3.80 5.85
N TYR A 66 4.65 -4.03 7.11
CA TYR A 66 5.67 -3.23 7.81
C TYR A 66 6.88 -4.08 8.12
N VAL A 67 8.02 -3.72 7.52
CA VAL A 67 9.32 -4.36 7.79
C VAL A 67 10.16 -3.44 8.65
N PHE A 68 10.66 -3.98 9.76
CA PHE A 68 11.56 -3.27 10.68
C PHE A 68 12.98 -3.80 10.52
N ILE A 69 13.89 -2.94 10.09
CA ILE A 69 15.31 -3.25 9.96
C ILE A 69 16.06 -2.55 11.07
N ARG A 70 16.80 -3.31 11.87
CA ARG A 70 17.70 -2.79 12.89
C ARG A 70 19.14 -2.92 12.43
N SER A 71 19.82 -1.79 12.30
CA SER A 71 21.27 -1.71 12.12
C SER A 71 21.91 -1.53 13.50
N ARG A 72 22.66 -2.54 13.94
CA ARG A 72 23.30 -2.55 15.26
C ARG A 72 24.51 -1.65 15.30
N ASN A 73 24.96 -1.33 16.50
CA ASN A 73 26.12 -0.49 16.72
C ASN A 73 27.41 -1.06 16.08
N ALA A 74 27.58 -2.39 16.02
CA ALA A 74 28.73 -3.05 15.42
C ALA A 74 28.68 -3.20 13.89
N GLU A 75 27.53 -2.94 13.28
CA GLU A 75 27.27 -3.19 11.86
C GLU A 75 27.26 -1.89 11.06
N PHE A 76 27.62 -1.97 9.78
CA PHE A 76 27.50 -0.88 8.79
C PHE A 76 28.19 0.44 9.16
N ASN A 77 29.32 0.37 9.89
CA ASN A 77 30.10 1.55 10.31
C ASN A 77 31.13 2.02 9.29
N TYR A 78 31.35 1.27 8.20
CA TYR A 78 32.33 1.58 7.16
C TYR A 78 31.63 1.68 5.80
N SER A 79 32.20 2.47 4.89
CA SER A 79 31.66 2.70 3.56
C SER A 79 32.72 2.45 2.49
N GLU A 80 32.36 1.77 1.42
CA GLU A 80 33.24 1.54 0.26
C GLU A 80 33.25 2.71 -0.72
N ASN A 81 32.62 3.84 -0.39
CA ASN A 81 32.67 5.03 -1.21
C ASN A 81 34.14 5.48 -1.39
N PRO A 82 34.58 5.80 -2.63
CA PRO A 82 35.92 6.35 -2.89
C PRO A 82 36.28 7.61 -2.10
N SER A 83 35.31 8.30 -1.48
CA SER A 83 35.58 9.41 -0.55
C SER A 83 35.98 8.97 0.86
N PHE A 84 35.83 7.69 1.19
CA PHE A 84 36.06 7.11 2.51
C PHE A 84 37.22 6.10 2.50
N ILE A 85 37.27 5.22 1.50
CA ILE A 85 38.37 4.27 1.27
C ILE A 85 39.05 4.58 -0.06
N SER A 86 40.38 4.50 -0.08
CA SER A 86 41.18 4.59 -1.30
C SER A 86 40.83 3.41 -2.20
N GLY A 87 40.22 3.70 -3.35
CA GLY A 87 39.69 2.69 -4.28
C GLY A 87 40.73 1.74 -4.89
N SER A 88 42.03 1.96 -4.67
CA SER A 88 43.09 1.07 -5.14
C SER A 88 43.85 0.32 -4.04
N THR A 89 43.88 0.84 -2.81
CA THR A 89 44.67 0.26 -1.70
C THR A 89 43.81 -0.33 -0.59
N GLY A 90 42.49 -0.09 -0.59
CA GLY A 90 41.61 -0.54 0.49
C GLY A 90 41.86 0.17 1.83
N GLU A 91 42.73 1.18 1.85
CA GLU A 91 43.10 1.94 3.04
C GLU A 91 42.13 3.09 3.26
N VAL A 92 41.81 3.37 4.52
CA VAL A 92 40.99 4.51 4.91
C VAL A 92 41.77 5.79 4.62
N ILE A 93 41.19 6.69 3.82
CA ILE A 93 41.89 7.89 3.31
C ILE A 93 42.32 8.82 4.45
N TYR A 94 41.52 8.88 5.52
CA TYR A 94 41.80 9.70 6.70
C TYR A 94 42.05 8.82 7.92
N ASN A 95 43.24 8.90 8.49
CA ASN A 95 43.63 8.14 9.68
C ASN A 95 42.69 8.35 10.88
N SER A 96 42.00 9.49 10.96
CA SER A 96 41.00 9.77 11.99
C SER A 96 39.77 8.86 11.92
N PHE A 97 39.44 8.31 10.74
CA PHE A 97 38.30 7.42 10.54
C PHE A 97 38.61 5.95 10.83
N ILE A 98 39.87 5.59 11.09
CA ILE A 98 40.25 4.22 11.46
C ILE A 98 39.56 3.80 12.75
N ASN A 99 39.63 4.66 13.78
CA ASN A 99 39.08 4.38 15.11
C ASN A 99 37.73 5.06 15.37
N ASN A 100 37.33 6.03 14.54
CA ASN A 100 36.07 6.74 14.69
C ASN A 100 35.44 7.05 13.31
N PRO A 101 34.93 6.02 12.61
CA PRO A 101 34.32 6.20 11.31
C PRO A 101 32.98 6.95 11.44
N GLN A 102 32.73 7.87 10.52
CA GLN A 102 31.45 8.58 10.40
C GLN A 102 30.87 8.30 9.02
N VAL A 103 29.89 7.39 8.96
CA VAL A 103 29.23 7.03 7.70
C VAL A 103 27.75 7.38 7.76
N TYR A 104 27.13 7.55 6.59
CA TYR A 104 25.72 7.91 6.50
C TYR A 104 24.96 6.90 5.65
N MET A 105 23.92 6.30 6.23
CA MET A 105 22.97 5.50 5.47
C MET A 105 22.00 6.45 4.75
N THR A 106 21.85 6.29 3.44
CA THR A 106 21.01 7.16 2.59
C THR A 106 19.92 6.40 1.84
N THR A 107 20.11 5.10 1.63
CA THR A 107 19.27 4.28 0.75
C THR A 107 19.10 2.90 1.37
N VAL A 108 17.92 2.31 1.19
CA VAL A 108 17.58 0.94 1.59
C VAL A 108 17.22 0.18 0.32
N GLY A 109 17.89 -0.95 0.07
CA GLY A 109 17.57 -1.89 -1.00
C GLY A 109 16.95 -3.17 -0.42
N MET A 110 15.86 -3.64 -1.00
CA MET A 110 15.24 -4.92 -0.65
C MET A 110 15.54 -5.95 -1.73
N TYR A 111 16.08 -7.08 -1.30
CA TYR A 111 16.47 -8.19 -2.17
C TYR A 111 15.59 -9.41 -1.88
N ASN A 112 15.37 -10.24 -2.90
CA ASN A 112 14.74 -11.55 -2.74
C ASN A 112 15.77 -12.63 -2.37
N ASP A 113 15.30 -13.86 -2.16
CA ASP A 113 16.14 -15.02 -1.84
C ASP A 113 17.10 -15.43 -2.98
N ALA A 114 16.86 -14.94 -4.20
CA ALA A 114 17.74 -15.09 -5.35
C ALA A 114 18.76 -13.93 -5.49
N ASN A 115 18.85 -13.03 -4.50
CA ASN A 115 19.69 -11.82 -4.51
C ASN A 115 19.35 -10.81 -5.62
N GLU A 116 18.13 -10.82 -6.14
CA GLU A 116 17.64 -9.82 -7.09
C GLU A 116 17.06 -8.62 -6.34
N LEU A 117 17.39 -7.41 -6.81
CA LEU A 117 16.92 -6.16 -6.22
C LEU A 117 15.45 -5.92 -6.61
N LEU A 118 14.55 -5.97 -5.63
CA LEU A 118 13.11 -5.79 -5.83
C LEU A 118 12.69 -4.31 -5.69
N ALA A 119 13.27 -3.60 -4.72
CA ALA A 119 12.87 -2.23 -4.42
C ALA A 119 14.03 -1.41 -3.83
N VAL A 120 14.00 -0.11 -4.08
CA VAL A 120 14.96 0.87 -3.54
C VAL A 120 14.20 2.05 -2.94
N ALA A 121 14.47 2.36 -1.68
CA ALA A 121 13.93 3.52 -0.98
C ALA A 121 15.05 4.48 -0.57
N LYS A 122 14.83 5.78 -0.77
CA LYS A 122 15.74 6.83 -0.29
C LYS A 122 15.26 7.39 1.04
N LEU A 123 16.18 7.54 1.99
CA LEU A 123 15.90 8.20 3.25
C LEU A 123 15.80 9.71 3.05
N SER A 124 14.84 10.34 3.73
CA SER A 124 14.63 11.79 3.65
C SER A 124 15.81 12.61 4.18
N ARG A 125 16.56 12.01 5.12
CA ARG A 125 17.80 12.57 5.67
C ARG A 125 18.82 11.44 5.83
N PRO A 126 20.10 11.68 5.52
CA PRO A 126 21.16 10.72 5.78
C PRO A 126 21.25 10.41 7.28
N LEU A 127 21.26 9.12 7.63
CA LEU A 127 21.35 8.68 9.02
C LEU A 127 22.80 8.41 9.39
N LEU A 128 23.35 9.23 10.28
CA LEU A 128 24.71 9.08 10.77
C LEU A 128 24.85 7.78 11.56
N LYS A 129 25.85 6.99 11.21
CA LYS A 129 26.20 5.73 11.84
C LYS A 129 27.64 5.77 12.35
N ASP A 130 27.79 5.28 13.58
CA ASP A 130 29.04 5.10 14.31
C ASP A 130 28.88 3.92 15.30
N PHE A 131 29.95 3.56 16.01
CA PHE A 131 29.95 2.45 16.99
C PHE A 131 29.08 2.69 18.24
N THR A 132 28.60 3.92 18.45
CA THR A 132 27.76 4.28 19.59
C THR A 132 26.28 4.33 19.23
N LYS A 133 25.97 4.42 17.92
CA LYS A 133 24.61 4.61 17.42
C LYS A 133 24.05 3.33 16.83
N GLU A 134 22.82 3.07 17.23
CA GLU A 134 21.95 2.11 16.58
C GLU A 134 20.89 2.82 15.74
N SER A 135 20.38 2.14 14.73
CA SER A 135 19.40 2.69 13.81
C SER A 135 18.29 1.68 13.58
N LEU A 136 17.04 2.16 13.65
CA LEU A 136 15.85 1.36 13.36
C LEU A 136 15.10 2.03 12.22
N VAL A 137 14.99 1.32 11.10
CA VAL A 137 14.31 1.78 9.89
C VAL A 137 13.01 1.00 9.76
N ARG A 138 11.91 1.74 9.57
CA ARG A 138 10.59 1.17 9.27
C ARG A 138 10.30 1.37 7.78
N VAL A 139 10.16 0.28 7.05
CA VAL A 139 9.77 0.28 5.63
C VAL A 139 8.31 -0.16 5.55
N LYS A 140 7.49 0.64 4.86
CA LYS A 140 6.10 0.31 4.54
C LYS A 140 6.05 -0.18 3.10
N LEU A 141 5.54 -1.38 2.90
CA LEU A 141 5.25 -1.95 1.59
C LEU A 141 3.74 -1.87 1.38
N ASP A 142 3.33 -1.21 0.31
CA ASP A 142 1.94 -1.11 -0.10
C ASP A 142 1.78 -1.96 -1.37
N PHE A 143 0.83 -2.91 -1.36
CA PHE A 143 0.53 -3.80 -2.47
C PHE A 143 -0.95 -4.19 -2.50
#